data_AF-A0A7J9GY76-F1
#
_entry.id   AF-A0A7J9GY76-F1
#
_cell.length_a   1.000
_cell.length_b   1.000
_cell.length_c   1.000
_cell.angle_alpha   90.00
_cell.angle_beta   90.00
_cell.angle_gamma   90.00
#
_symmetry.space_group_name_H-M   'P 1'
#
loop_
_entity.id
_entity.type
_entity.pdbx_description
1 polymer ?
#
loop_
_entity_poly.entity_id
_entity_poly.type
_entity_poly.pdbx_seq_one_letter_code
_entity_poly.pdbx_strand_id
1 'polypeptide(L)'
;MVDLHNVGTFNADTEVKTDYLNELEIMLENFLPRAMLKARHNLESRIKTWKNDWAIVYDILKRKDNSGFGWDKYRQMVVTED
;
A
#
# COMPACT_ATOMS: atom_id res chain seq x y z
N MET A 1 -7.24 -7.46 -1.17
CA MET A 1 -5.97 -7.35 -0.42
C MET A 1 -6.04 -7.92 1.00
N VAL A 2 -7.23 -8.22 1.51
CA VAL A 2 -7.43 -8.90 2.80
C VAL A 2 -7.21 -10.42 2.70
N ASP A 3 -7.43 -11.01 1.52
CA ASP A 3 -7.44 -12.48 1.36
C ASP A 3 -6.07 -13.17 1.47
N LEU A 4 -4.96 -12.44 1.30
CA LEU A 4 -3.64 -13.04 1.42
C LEU A 4 -3.23 -13.31 2.88
N HIS A 5 -3.82 -12.58 3.82
CA HIS A 5 -3.54 -12.71 5.25
C HIS A 5 -4.30 -13.89 5.91
N ASN A 6 -5.24 -14.51 5.20
CA ASN A 6 -6.16 -15.49 5.79
C ASN A 6 -5.81 -16.97 5.51
N VAL A 7 -4.72 -17.23 4.78
CA VAL A 7 -4.26 -18.60 4.46
C VAL A 7 -3.33 -19.17 5.55
N GLY A 8 -2.97 -18.38 6.57
CA GLY A 8 -2.22 -18.87 7.74
C GLY A 8 -0.76 -19.26 7.45
N THR A 9 -0.26 -19.02 6.24
CA THR A 9 1.12 -19.37 5.83
C THR A 9 2.12 -18.22 5.90
N PHE A 10 1.65 -16.96 5.97
CA PHE A 10 2.54 -15.78 6.03
C PHE A 10 2.46 -15.14 7.41
N ASN A 11 3.19 -15.72 8.36
CA ASN A 11 3.49 -15.08 9.63
C ASN A 11 4.34 -13.84 9.37
N ALA A 12 4.00 -12.77 10.06
CA ALA A 12 4.66 -11.48 10.01
C ALA A 12 6.04 -11.55 10.68
N ASP A 13 7.02 -12.18 10.01
CA ASP A 13 8.41 -12.17 10.43
C ASP A 13 9.30 -11.58 9.32
N THR A 14 9.59 -10.30 9.50
CA THR A 14 10.90 -9.64 9.38
C THR A 14 11.91 -10.04 8.30
N GLU A 15 11.47 -10.50 7.14
CA GLU A 15 12.25 -10.49 5.90
C GLU A 15 11.26 -10.51 4.76
N VAL A 16 11.22 -9.46 3.94
CA VAL A 16 10.45 -9.49 2.69
C VAL A 16 11.10 -10.56 1.81
N LYS A 17 10.66 -11.81 1.98
CA LYS A 17 11.13 -12.96 1.22
C LYS A 17 10.91 -12.65 -0.25
N THR A 18 11.98 -12.68 -1.00
CA THR A 18 12.05 -12.59 -2.47
C THR A 18 10.97 -13.45 -3.15
N ASP A 19 10.55 -14.53 -2.49
CA ASP A 19 9.48 -15.44 -2.89
C ASP A 19 8.11 -14.74 -3.05
N TYR A 20 7.75 -13.81 -2.17
CA TYR A 20 6.49 -13.07 -2.23
C TYR A 20 6.36 -12.23 -3.52
N LEU A 21 7.46 -11.62 -3.92
CA LEU A 21 7.50 -10.78 -5.12
C LEU A 21 7.37 -11.62 -6.39
N ASN A 22 8.01 -12.79 -6.42
CA ASN A 22 7.87 -13.74 -7.53
C ASN A 22 6.43 -14.28 -7.64
N GLU A 23 5.79 -14.61 -6.52
CA GLU A 23 4.38 -15.04 -6.52
C GLU A 23 3.45 -13.93 -7.04
N LEU A 24 3.67 -12.68 -6.62
CA LEU A 24 2.93 -11.53 -7.15
C LEU A 24 3.16 -11.31 -8.65
N GLU A 25 4.40 -11.52 -9.15
CA GLU A 25 4.70 -11.46 -10.58
C GLU A 25 3.85 -12.46 -11.36
N ILE A 26 3.81 -13.71 -10.89
CA ILE A 26 3.03 -14.79 -11.51
C ILE A 26 1.53 -14.47 -11.48
N MET A 27 1.00 -13.98 -10.36
CA MET A 27 -0.41 -13.59 -10.26
C MET A 27 -0.78 -12.46 -11.23
N LEU A 28 0.09 -11.45 -11.35
CA LEU A 28 -0.14 -10.31 -12.25
C LEU A 28 -0.02 -10.70 -13.72
N GLU A 29 0.90 -11.60 -14.07
CA GLU A 29 0.99 -12.13 -15.43
C GLU A 29 -0.26 -12.92 -15.83
N ASN A 30 -0.84 -13.67 -14.89
CA ASN A 30 -2.11 -14.38 -15.10
C ASN A 30 -3.31 -13.43 -15.20
N PHE A 31 -3.38 -12.39 -14.36
CA PHE A 31 -4.53 -11.48 -14.32
C PHE A 31 -4.46 -10.40 -15.42
N LEU A 32 -3.25 -9.94 -15.76
CA LEU A 32 -2.98 -8.93 -16.78
C LEU A 32 -1.91 -9.44 -17.75
N PRO A 33 -2.25 -10.46 -18.58
CA PRO A 33 -1.33 -10.96 -19.58
C PRO A 33 -0.93 -9.82 -20.52
N ARG A 34 0.38 -9.65 -20.74
CA ARG A 34 1.03 -8.57 -21.54
C ARG A 34 1.29 -7.23 -20.83
N ALA A 35 0.99 -7.09 -19.54
CA ALA A 35 1.37 -5.87 -18.82
C ALA A 35 2.89 -5.68 -18.64
N MET A 36 3.69 -6.75 -18.84
CA MET A 36 5.16 -6.75 -18.72
C MET A 36 5.67 -6.16 -17.40
N LEU A 37 4.90 -6.36 -16.31
CA LEU A 37 5.25 -5.87 -14.98
C LEU A 37 6.22 -6.83 -14.30
N LYS A 38 7.45 -6.38 -14.02
CA LYS A 38 8.46 -7.16 -13.28
C LYS A 38 8.45 -6.83 -11.80
N ALA A 39 8.54 -7.82 -10.92
CA ALA A 39 8.38 -7.60 -9.49
C ALA A 39 9.49 -6.76 -8.86
N ARG A 40 10.74 -7.14 -9.13
CA ARG A 40 11.95 -6.59 -8.50
C ARG A 40 12.21 -5.10 -8.80
N HIS A 41 11.46 -4.49 -9.72
CA HIS A 41 11.60 -3.06 -10.01
C HIS A 41 10.26 -2.33 -10.03
N ASN A 42 9.26 -2.89 -10.73
CA ASN A 42 7.99 -2.19 -10.93
C ASN A 42 7.02 -2.41 -9.77
N LEU A 43 7.05 -3.57 -9.11
CA LEU A 43 6.14 -3.86 -8.00
C LEU A 43 6.70 -3.38 -6.67
N GLU A 44 7.99 -3.59 -6.41
CA GLU A 44 8.63 -3.10 -5.19
C GLU A 44 8.47 -1.59 -5.01
N SER A 45 8.80 -0.80 -6.05
CA SER A 45 8.67 0.66 -6.01
C SER A 45 7.23 1.09 -5.78
N ARG A 46 6.26 0.46 -6.47
CA ARG A 46 4.84 0.76 -6.30
C ARG A 46 4.29 0.36 -4.93
N ILE A 47 4.68 -0.79 -4.40
CA ILE A 47 4.31 -1.22 -3.04
C ILE A 47 4.89 -0.25 -2.01
N LYS A 48 6.13 0.20 -2.19
CA LYS A 48 6.76 1.19 -1.30
C LYS A 48 6.02 2.53 -1.33
N THR A 49 5.73 3.07 -2.51
CA THR A 49 4.93 4.29 -2.66
C THR A 49 3.57 4.12 -2.00
N TRP A 50 2.90 3.01 -2.28
CA TRP A 50 1.57 2.76 -1.76
C TRP A 50 1.54 2.59 -0.23
N LYS A 51 2.55 1.95 0.38
CA LYS A 51 2.70 1.89 1.83
C LYS A 51 2.89 3.28 2.45
N ASN A 52 3.67 4.15 1.81
CA ASN A 52 3.87 5.53 2.28
C ASN A 52 2.57 6.33 2.21
N ASP A 53 1.88 6.29 1.06
CA ASP A 53 0.60 7.00 0.87
C ASP A 53 -0.46 6.48 1.87
N TRP A 54 -0.51 5.17 2.08
CA TRP A 54 -1.42 4.57 3.04
C TRP A 54 -1.11 4.97 4.48
N ALA A 55 0.17 5.07 4.86
CA ALA A 55 0.56 5.54 6.19
C ALA A 55 0.06 6.97 6.44
N ILE A 56 0.18 7.86 5.46
CA ILE A 56 -0.33 9.24 5.53
C ILE A 56 -1.84 9.25 5.72
N VAL A 57 -2.59 8.50 4.89
CA VAL A 57 -4.05 8.40 4.99
C VAL A 57 -4.48 7.81 6.34
N TYR A 58 -3.79 6.76 6.78
CA TYR A 58 -4.06 6.12 8.06
C TYR A 58 -3.84 7.08 9.23
N ASP A 59 -2.75 7.85 9.22
CA ASP A 59 -2.44 8.84 10.26
C ASP A 59 -3.50 9.96 10.31
N ILE A 60 -4.00 10.41 9.15
CA ILE A 60 -5.13 11.34 9.05
C ILE A 60 -6.39 10.75 9.68
N LEU A 61 -6.71 9.48 9.38
CA LEU A 61 -7.95 8.85 9.82
C LEU A 61 -7.96 8.40 11.29
N LYS A 62 -6.79 8.06 11.86
CA LYS A 62 -6.69 7.43 13.18
C LYS A 62 -6.28 8.36 14.31
N ARG A 63 -5.68 9.52 14.03
CA ARG A 63 -5.39 10.49 15.09
C ARG A 63 -6.70 11.14 15.55
N LYS A 64 -6.93 11.04 16.85
CA LYS A 64 -8.18 11.42 17.57
C LYS A 64 -8.66 12.85 17.28
N ASP A 65 -7.74 13.73 16.86
CA ASP A 65 -7.99 15.15 16.66
C ASP A 65 -7.51 15.64 15.27
N ASN A 66 -7.55 14.78 14.24
CA ASN A 66 -7.20 15.15 12.87
C ASN A 66 -5.75 15.70 12.74
N SER A 67 -4.76 14.92 13.16
CA SER A 67 -3.31 14.98 12.83
C SER A 67 -2.60 16.30 12.41
N GLY A 68 -3.12 17.48 12.71
CA GLY A 68 -2.78 18.74 12.03
C GLY A 68 -3.58 18.99 10.73
N PHE A 69 -4.29 17.98 10.20
CA PHE A 69 -5.02 18.01 8.93
C PHE A 69 -6.53 18.18 9.11
N GLY A 70 -7.09 19.34 8.78
CA GLY A 70 -8.53 19.62 8.74
C GLY A 70 -9.16 19.48 7.35
N TRP A 71 -10.49 19.32 7.28
CA TRP A 71 -11.24 19.46 6.03
C TRP A 71 -11.81 20.87 5.90
N ASP A 72 -11.39 21.62 4.88
CA ASP A 72 -11.96 22.92 4.55
C ASP A 72 -13.25 22.72 3.73
N LYS A 73 -14.40 23.01 4.36
CA LYS A 73 -15.72 22.86 3.72
C LYS A 73 -15.96 23.81 2.56
N TYR A 74 -15.32 24.98 2.55
CA TYR A 74 -15.50 25.99 1.50
C TYR A 74 -14.64 25.69 0.29
N ARG A 75 -13.41 25.22 0.51
CA ARG A 75 -12.48 24.88 -0.57
C ARG A 75 -12.59 23.42 -1.03
N GLN A 76 -13.35 22.60 -0.30
CA GLN A 76 -13.51 21.16 -0.54
C GLN A 76 -12.17 20.43 -0.64
N MET A 77 -11.25 20.72 0.30
CA MET A 77 -9.92 20.13 0.33
C MET A 77 -9.41 19.92 1.75
N VAL A 78 -8.40 19.06 1.89
CA VAL A 78 -7.67 18.88 3.15
C VAL A 78 -6.66 20.02 3.32
N VAL A 79 -6.63 20.63 4.51
CA VAL A 79 -5.71 21.70 4.91
C VAL A 79 -4.90 21.23 6.11
N THR A 80 -3.68 21.74 6.31
CA THR A 80 -2.88 21.47 7.50
C THR A 80 -2.55 22.77 8.24
N GLU A 81 -2.49 22.72 9.56
CA GLU A 81 -1.84 23.76 10.36
C GLU A 81 -0.31 23.60 10.21
N ASP A 82 0.43 24.72 10.08
CA ASP A 82 1.90 24.78 9.98
C ASP A 82 2.58 24.40 11.31
#